data_AF-A0A4U0FC43-F1
#
_entry.id   AF-A0A4U0FC43-F1
#
_cell.length_a   1.000
_cell.length_b   1.000
_cell.length_c   1.000
_cell.angle_alpha   90.00
_cell.angle_beta   90.00
_cell.angle_gamma   90.00
#
_symmetry.space_group_name_H-M   'P 1'
#
loop_
_entity.id
_entity.type
_entity.pdbx_description
1 polymer ?
#
loop_
_entity_poly.entity_id
_entity_poly.type
_entity_poly.pdbx_seq_one_letter_code
_entity_poly.pdbx_strand_id
1 'polypeptide(L)'
;MICPNCQYPNAREANFCTSCGSPLPKESSRPSASQPLAAGDDKRTVLNDIATRINRVAGIDTPVELNLREVFSNVTVKHTEEEAERLFAAGTSETTPDISTIADTWPKPWLFARVFLIVAVAYFGLYLGVSQFENINLLPGLITLGSFMVPLTILIFFWEMNAPQNISMYQVMKMLLVGGVLSMIAAIFIFESLADSGSAIIIGIVEEAAKVLVLLLFLKERKYPYVLNGLLIGAAVGTGFAAFESAGYAFQVLIHRDLHAMYSTIFWRGVLAPGGHIVWAALSGAALCMVKGDQAFEWAMLKDSRFLRIFAIVVILHAVWDLPWGSFADLPLAQIVLTVVSWIIAFAVMNVGLKQISRNKQQPAQAISPSDGVTM
;
A
#
# COMPACT_ATOMS: atom_id res chain seq x y z
N MET A 1 6.71 26.34 9.92
CA MET A 1 5.31 26.83 10.05
C MET A 1 4.41 25.68 10.47
N ILE A 2 3.30 25.92 11.17
CA ILE A 2 2.36 24.86 11.60
C ILE A 2 1.23 24.74 10.57
N CYS A 3 0.87 23.52 10.18
CA CYS A 3 -0.24 23.27 9.27
C CYS A 3 -1.58 23.62 9.95
N PRO A 4 -2.44 24.49 9.38
CA PRO A 4 -3.71 24.84 10.00
C PRO A 4 -4.70 23.65 10.04
N ASN A 5 -4.53 22.66 9.16
CA ASN A 5 -5.44 21.52 9.04
C ASN A 5 -5.12 20.38 10.02
N CYS A 6 -3.84 20.02 10.18
CA CYS A 6 -3.44 18.88 11.03
C CYS A 6 -2.46 19.23 12.16
N GLN A 7 -2.11 20.51 12.33
CA GLN A 7 -1.17 21.01 13.35
C GLN A 7 0.27 20.45 13.25
N TYR A 8 0.61 19.78 12.15
CA TYR A 8 1.95 19.24 11.92
C TYR A 8 2.97 20.36 11.60
N PRO A 9 4.21 20.32 12.13
CA PRO A 9 5.26 21.29 11.83
C PRO A 9 5.90 21.06 10.45
N ASN A 10 5.98 22.10 9.63
CA ASN A 10 6.53 22.07 8.26
C ASN A 10 7.65 23.11 8.06
N ALA A 11 8.41 22.98 6.96
CA ALA A 11 9.41 23.96 6.51
C ALA A 11 8.83 25.38 6.43
N ARG A 12 9.67 26.42 6.47
CA ARG A 12 9.20 27.79 6.21
C ARG A 12 8.80 28.01 4.74
N GLU A 13 9.42 27.27 3.82
CA GLU A 13 9.23 27.44 2.37
C GLU A 13 8.35 26.35 1.72
N ALA A 14 7.83 25.41 2.51
CA ALA A 14 6.98 24.32 2.02
C ALA A 14 5.64 24.85 1.49
N ASN A 15 5.21 24.36 0.33
CA ASN A 15 3.92 24.71 -0.25
C ASN A 15 2.80 23.83 0.32
N PHE A 16 3.12 22.58 0.67
CA PHE A 16 2.18 21.58 1.17
C PHE A 16 2.66 20.96 2.48
N CYS A 17 1.70 20.52 3.30
CA CYS A 17 2.01 19.81 4.52
C CYS A 17 2.55 18.40 4.23
N THR A 18 3.68 18.03 4.82
CA THR A 18 4.29 16.69 4.65
C THR A 18 3.51 15.56 5.33
N SER A 19 2.59 15.89 6.24
CA SER A 19 1.75 14.91 6.94
C SER A 19 0.41 14.68 6.24
N CYS A 20 -0.39 15.73 6.03
CA CYS A 20 -1.74 15.61 5.43
C CYS A 20 -1.84 16.08 3.97
N GLY A 21 -0.80 16.68 3.40
CA GLY A 21 -0.80 17.20 2.03
C GLY A 21 -1.63 18.48 1.79
N SER A 22 -2.16 19.12 2.84
CA SER A 22 -2.92 20.37 2.70
C SER A 22 -2.03 21.57 2.34
N PRO A 23 -2.52 22.55 1.56
CA PRO A 23 -1.73 23.74 1.19
C PRO A 23 -1.39 24.58 2.42
N LEU A 24 -0.17 25.13 2.43
CA LEU A 24 0.34 25.98 3.51
C LEU A 24 0.26 27.47 3.11
N PRO A 25 -0.17 28.37 4.03
CA PRO A 25 -0.30 29.80 3.72
C PRO A 25 1.08 30.45 3.54
N LYS A 26 1.35 31.01 2.35
CA LYS A 26 2.58 31.76 2.09
C LYS A 26 2.55 33.14 2.75
N GLU A 27 3.65 33.54 3.38
CA GLU A 27 3.93 34.91 3.83
C GLU A 27 4.07 35.84 2.60
N SER A 28 2.96 36.14 1.92
CA SER A 28 2.76 37.24 0.95
C SER A 28 1.51 37.01 0.09
N SER A 29 0.35 36.82 0.71
CA SER A 29 -0.91 37.15 0.02
C SER A 29 -2.00 37.47 1.04
N ARG A 30 -2.57 38.67 0.91
CA ARG A 30 -3.79 39.09 1.63
C ARG A 30 -4.91 38.08 1.39
N PRO A 31 -5.83 37.89 2.35
CA PRO A 31 -6.90 36.91 2.20
C PRO A 31 -7.85 37.35 1.07
N SER A 32 -7.87 36.60 -0.02
CA SER A 32 -9.05 36.53 -0.87
C SER A 32 -10.05 35.65 -0.12
N ALA A 33 -11.17 36.23 0.28
CA ALA A 33 -12.30 35.50 0.83
C ALA A 33 -12.88 34.56 -0.24
N SER A 34 -12.32 33.36 -0.37
CA SER A 34 -13.06 32.24 -0.93
C SER A 34 -13.91 31.67 0.19
N GLN A 35 -15.22 31.93 0.10
CA GLN A 35 -16.23 31.25 0.89
C GLN A 35 -15.99 29.73 0.82
N PRO A 36 -16.17 28.98 1.93
CA PRO A 36 -16.28 27.55 1.82
C PRO A 36 -17.53 27.25 0.99
N LEU A 37 -17.32 26.76 -0.24
CA LEU A 37 -18.38 26.05 -0.95
C LEU A 37 -18.72 24.84 -0.08
N ALA A 38 -19.83 24.96 0.64
CA ALA A 38 -20.54 23.83 1.20
C ALA A 38 -20.93 22.92 0.02
N ALA A 39 -20.08 21.95 -0.28
CA ALA A 39 -20.43 20.84 -1.14
C ALA A 39 -21.24 19.84 -0.30
N GLY A 40 -22.48 20.22 -0.01
CA GLY A 40 -23.52 19.24 0.20
C GLY A 40 -23.88 18.66 -1.16
N ASP A 41 -23.39 17.48 -1.46
CA ASP A 41 -23.98 16.63 -2.49
C ASP A 41 -23.94 15.19 -1.95
N ASP A 42 -25.02 14.83 -1.27
CA ASP A 42 -25.34 13.48 -0.81
C ASP A 42 -25.68 12.60 -2.03
N LYS A 43 -24.69 12.41 -2.90
CA LYS A 43 -24.72 11.41 -3.96
C LYS A 43 -23.97 10.21 -3.45
N ARG A 44 -24.70 9.29 -2.82
CA ARG A 44 -24.27 7.88 -2.74
C ARG A 44 -23.92 7.42 -4.16
N THR A 45 -22.64 7.38 -4.47
CA THR A 45 -22.13 6.86 -5.73
C THR A 45 -22.30 5.34 -5.70
N VAL A 46 -22.56 4.73 -6.87
CA VAL A 46 -22.62 3.26 -7.04
C VAL A 46 -21.38 2.58 -6.44
N LEU A 47 -20.22 3.26 -6.52
CA LEU A 47 -18.97 2.84 -5.88
C LEU A 47 -19.06 2.73 -4.36
N ASN A 48 -19.72 3.69 -3.68
CA ASN A 48 -19.91 3.66 -2.23
C ASN A 48 -20.85 2.52 -1.81
N ASP A 49 -21.88 2.20 -2.61
CA ASP A 49 -22.79 1.08 -2.34
C ASP A 49 -22.08 -0.27 -2.53
N ILE A 50 -21.29 -0.42 -3.60
CA ILE A 50 -20.45 -1.61 -3.85
C ILE A 50 -19.42 -1.76 -2.73
N ALA A 51 -18.73 -0.68 -2.36
CA ALA A 51 -17.78 -0.67 -1.26
C ALA A 51 -18.45 -1.10 0.06
N THR A 52 -19.63 -0.56 0.38
CA THR A 52 -20.36 -0.92 1.61
C THR A 52 -20.73 -2.41 1.65
N ARG A 53 -21.16 -2.99 0.52
CA ARG A 53 -21.48 -4.42 0.43
C ARG A 53 -20.24 -5.30 0.58
N ILE A 54 -19.16 -4.98 -0.15
CA ILE A 54 -17.89 -5.71 -0.08
C ILE A 54 -17.30 -5.64 1.34
N ASN A 55 -17.39 -4.47 1.98
CA ASN A 55 -16.90 -4.27 3.33
C ASN A 55 -17.69 -5.06 4.36
N ARG A 56 -19.01 -5.15 4.22
CA ARG A 56 -19.84 -6.00 5.08
C ARG A 56 -19.41 -7.47 4.98
N VAL A 57 -19.13 -7.95 3.77
CA VAL A 57 -18.59 -9.30 3.54
C VAL A 57 -17.20 -9.45 4.19
N ALA A 58 -16.35 -8.42 4.10
CA ALA A 58 -15.05 -8.35 4.74
C ALA A 58 -15.10 -8.12 6.27
N GLY A 59 -16.29 -7.92 6.86
CA GLY A 59 -16.43 -7.62 8.30
C GLY A 59 -16.00 -6.24 8.74
N ILE A 60 -15.95 -5.28 7.81
CA ILE A 60 -15.56 -3.90 8.04
C ILE A 60 -16.85 -3.06 8.14
N ASP A 61 -17.31 -2.79 9.36
CA ASP A 61 -18.58 -2.06 9.63
C ASP A 61 -18.44 -0.53 9.58
N THR A 62 -17.43 -0.02 8.87
CA THR A 62 -17.22 1.43 8.76
C THR A 62 -17.76 1.96 7.44
N PRO A 63 -18.67 2.97 7.45
CA PRO A 63 -19.06 3.64 6.22
C PRO A 63 -17.81 4.27 5.61
N VAL A 64 -17.62 4.02 4.32
CA VAL A 64 -16.47 4.53 3.57
C VAL A 64 -16.94 5.68 2.72
N GLU A 65 -16.53 6.89 3.11
CA GLU A 65 -16.64 8.07 2.26
C GLU A 65 -15.40 8.09 1.36
N LEU A 66 -15.46 7.34 0.25
CA LEU A 66 -14.38 7.30 -0.73
C LEU A 66 -14.38 8.58 -1.56
N ASN A 67 -13.61 9.58 -1.14
CA ASN A 67 -13.32 10.74 -1.99
C ASN A 67 -11.97 10.55 -2.72
N LEU A 68 -11.93 9.65 -3.70
CA LEU A 68 -10.71 9.37 -4.47
C LEU A 68 -10.14 10.62 -5.16
N ARG A 69 -11.02 11.55 -5.57
CA ARG A 69 -10.60 12.82 -6.17
C ARG A 69 -9.77 13.65 -5.20
N GLU A 70 -10.11 13.63 -3.92
CA GLU A 70 -9.37 14.32 -2.87
C GLU A 70 -8.02 13.64 -2.59
N VAL A 71 -7.98 12.31 -2.51
CA VAL A 71 -6.74 11.54 -2.29
C VAL A 71 -5.71 11.87 -3.38
N PHE A 72 -6.12 11.89 -4.64
CA PHE A 72 -5.21 12.11 -5.77
C PHE A 72 -5.06 13.59 -6.18
N SER A 73 -5.57 14.54 -5.37
CA SER A 73 -5.59 15.96 -5.77
C SER A 73 -4.20 16.57 -5.98
N ASN A 74 -3.17 16.04 -5.29
CA ASN A 74 -1.82 16.60 -5.33
C ASN A 74 -0.93 15.99 -6.44
N VAL A 75 -1.37 14.94 -7.13
CA VAL A 75 -0.56 14.23 -8.13
C VAL A 75 -0.09 15.15 -9.27
N THR A 76 -0.95 16.07 -9.69
CA THR A 76 -0.68 17.00 -10.82
C THR A 76 -0.03 18.31 -10.36
N VAL A 77 0.11 18.52 -9.06
CA VAL A 77 0.62 19.76 -8.48
C VAL A 77 2.15 19.74 -8.48
N LYS A 78 2.76 20.95 -8.56
CA LYS A 78 4.20 21.11 -8.45
C LYS A 78 4.63 21.01 -6.98
N HIS A 79 5.59 20.12 -6.73
CA HIS A 79 6.22 19.91 -5.44
C HIS A 79 7.71 20.23 -5.53
N THR A 80 8.31 20.67 -4.43
CA THR A 80 9.75 20.96 -4.37
C THR A 80 10.54 19.69 -4.07
N GLU A 81 11.84 19.71 -4.37
CA GLU A 81 12.75 18.60 -4.03
C GLU A 81 12.86 18.43 -2.51
N GLU A 82 12.92 19.54 -1.75
CA GLU A 82 12.92 19.50 -0.28
C GLU A 82 11.65 18.84 0.30
N GLU A 83 10.48 19.02 -0.33
CA GLU A 83 9.25 18.32 0.07
C GLU A 83 9.40 16.80 -0.13
N ALA A 84 10.02 16.36 -1.23
CA ALA A 84 10.33 14.95 -1.46
C ALA A 84 11.31 14.41 -0.41
N GLU A 85 12.44 15.10 -0.20
CA GLU A 85 13.48 14.70 0.75
C GLU A 85 12.95 14.58 2.19
N ARG A 86 12.08 15.50 2.61
CA ARG A 86 11.41 15.43 3.91
C ARG A 86 10.50 14.23 4.06
N LEU A 87 9.78 13.84 2.99
CA LEU A 87 9.03 12.59 3.01
C LEU A 87 9.98 11.41 3.25
N PHE A 88 11.11 11.34 2.53
CA PHE A 88 12.09 10.26 2.71
C PHE A 88 12.70 10.20 4.12
N ALA A 89 12.77 11.35 4.80
CA ALA A 89 13.23 11.44 6.18
C ALA A 89 12.19 10.94 7.21
N ALA A 90 10.94 10.67 6.83
CA ALA A 90 9.90 10.20 7.75
C ALA A 90 10.23 8.83 8.39
N GLY A 91 9.68 8.57 9.58
CA GLY A 91 9.82 7.29 10.28
C GLY A 91 11.17 7.04 10.96
N THR A 92 11.96 8.08 11.17
CA THR A 92 13.18 8.02 12.00
C THR A 92 12.85 8.40 13.45
N SER A 93 13.83 8.28 14.35
CA SER A 93 13.68 8.70 15.76
C SER A 93 13.37 10.19 15.91
N GLU A 94 13.73 11.02 14.93
CA GLU A 94 13.57 12.47 14.99
C GLU A 94 12.34 12.98 14.23
N THR A 95 11.82 12.20 13.29
CA THR A 95 10.77 12.64 12.35
C THR A 95 9.43 11.93 12.54
N THR A 96 9.38 10.87 13.36
CA THR A 96 8.12 10.19 13.68
C THR A 96 7.23 11.11 14.52
N PRO A 97 6.01 11.45 14.07
CA PRO A 97 5.12 12.33 14.83
C PRO A 97 4.61 11.72 16.13
N ASP A 98 4.38 12.59 17.12
CA ASP A 98 3.58 12.27 18.29
C ASP A 98 2.11 12.03 17.91
N ILE A 99 1.42 11.19 18.67
CA ILE A 99 0.05 10.76 18.37
C ILE A 99 -0.96 11.90 18.20
N SER A 100 -0.77 13.01 18.92
CA SER A 100 -1.60 14.21 18.83
C SER A 100 -1.47 14.93 17.49
N THR A 101 -0.34 14.78 16.80
CA THR A 101 0.00 15.47 15.55
C THR A 101 -0.15 14.61 14.29
N ILE A 102 -0.38 13.29 14.45
CA ILE A 102 -0.63 12.39 13.32
C ILE A 102 -1.88 12.85 12.58
N ALA A 103 -1.86 12.96 11.25
CA ALA A 103 -3.09 13.25 10.51
C ALA A 103 -4.08 12.08 10.62
N ASP A 104 -5.32 12.36 11.04
CA ASP A 104 -6.45 11.41 11.01
C ASP A 104 -7.37 11.64 9.79
N THR A 105 -6.93 12.50 8.87
CA THR A 105 -7.52 12.72 7.55
C THR A 105 -6.74 11.98 6.47
N TRP A 106 -7.34 11.81 5.29
CA TRP A 106 -6.70 11.16 4.15
C TRP A 106 -5.42 11.89 3.74
N PRO A 107 -4.25 11.20 3.71
CA PRO A 107 -3.05 11.73 3.06
C PRO A 107 -3.29 11.97 1.57
N LYS A 108 -2.51 12.88 0.98
CA LYS A 108 -2.59 13.23 -0.45
C LYS A 108 -1.31 12.80 -1.18
N PRO A 109 -1.19 11.51 -1.54
CA PRO A 109 0.01 10.96 -2.17
C PRO A 109 0.27 11.58 -3.54
N TRP A 110 1.53 11.83 -3.85
CA TRP A 110 1.98 12.40 -5.11
C TRP A 110 3.35 11.88 -5.56
N LEU A 111 4.20 11.46 -4.62
CA LEU A 111 5.55 10.99 -4.90
C LEU A 111 5.52 9.68 -5.69
N PHE A 112 4.54 8.79 -5.45
CA PHE A 112 4.39 7.55 -6.20
C PHE A 112 4.35 7.79 -7.71
N ALA A 113 3.64 8.83 -8.16
CA ALA A 113 3.55 9.18 -9.57
C ALA A 113 4.88 9.72 -10.12
N ARG A 114 5.67 10.43 -9.30
CA ARG A 114 7.01 10.91 -9.70
C ARG A 114 7.99 9.75 -9.80
N VAL A 115 7.97 8.82 -8.84
CA VAL A 115 8.77 7.59 -8.87
C VAL A 115 8.43 6.76 -10.10
N PHE A 116 7.14 6.58 -10.42
CA PHE A 116 6.72 5.90 -11.65
C PHE A 116 7.34 6.54 -12.90
N LEU A 117 7.26 7.86 -13.03
CA LEU A 117 7.82 8.58 -14.20
C LEU A 117 9.33 8.42 -14.29
N ILE A 118 10.06 8.54 -13.17
CA ILE A 118 11.51 8.37 -13.14
C ILE A 118 11.90 6.96 -13.61
N VAL A 119 11.25 5.93 -13.05
CA VAL A 119 11.54 4.54 -13.41
C VAL A 119 11.10 4.24 -14.85
N ALA A 120 9.98 4.79 -15.31
CA ALA A 120 9.51 4.62 -16.69
C ALA A 120 10.48 5.23 -17.72
N VAL A 121 11.03 6.41 -17.44
CA VAL A 121 12.05 7.04 -18.29
C VAL A 121 13.32 6.19 -18.32
N ALA A 122 13.78 5.70 -17.16
CA ALA A 122 14.94 4.81 -17.08
C ALA A 122 14.71 3.49 -17.84
N TYR A 123 13.54 2.86 -17.67
CA TYR A 123 13.14 1.65 -18.39
C TYR A 123 13.10 1.90 -19.90
N PHE A 124 12.53 3.02 -20.35
CA PHE A 124 12.49 3.38 -21.76
C PHE A 124 13.89 3.57 -22.35
N GLY A 125 14.81 4.19 -21.60
CA GLY A 125 16.22 4.30 -21.98
C GLY A 125 16.88 2.94 -22.18
N LEU A 126 16.64 1.97 -21.28
CA LEU A 126 17.13 0.60 -21.42
C LEU A 126 16.48 -0.13 -22.61
N TYR A 127 15.19 0.08 -22.83
CA TYR A 127 14.47 -0.47 -23.99
C TYR A 127 15.05 0.04 -25.31
N LEU A 128 15.30 1.35 -25.45
CA LEU A 128 15.99 1.91 -26.61
C LEU A 128 17.42 1.35 -26.74
N GLY A 129 18.12 1.21 -25.62
CA GLY A 129 19.43 0.60 -25.55
C GLY A 129 19.47 -0.81 -26.16
N VAL A 130 18.53 -1.67 -25.77
CA VAL A 130 18.41 -3.04 -26.31
C VAL A 130 17.95 -3.04 -27.77
N SER A 131 16.93 -2.25 -28.10
CA SER A 131 16.29 -2.28 -29.43
C SER A 131 17.11 -1.62 -30.54
N GLN A 132 17.85 -0.55 -30.24
CA GLN A 132 18.63 0.20 -31.23
C GLN A 132 20.08 -0.25 -31.33
N PHE A 133 20.68 -0.67 -30.21
CA PHE A 133 22.11 -1.01 -30.15
C PHE A 133 22.35 -2.51 -30.00
N GLU A 134 21.29 -3.32 -29.93
CA GLU A 134 21.35 -4.79 -29.79
C GLU A 134 22.22 -5.25 -28.60
N ASN A 135 22.34 -4.39 -27.58
CA ASN A 135 23.25 -4.62 -26.46
C ASN A 135 22.57 -5.45 -25.36
N ILE A 136 22.83 -6.75 -25.39
CA ILE A 136 22.26 -7.72 -24.44
C ILE A 136 22.64 -7.44 -22.98
N ASN A 137 23.72 -6.69 -22.72
CA ASN A 137 24.11 -6.33 -21.34
C ASN A 137 23.08 -5.42 -20.66
N LEU A 138 22.17 -4.82 -21.43
CA LEU A 138 21.08 -3.99 -20.91
C LEU A 138 19.83 -4.81 -20.52
N LEU A 139 19.76 -6.09 -20.91
CA LEU A 139 18.62 -6.97 -20.61
C LEU A 139 18.39 -7.20 -19.11
N PRO A 140 19.42 -7.46 -18.27
CA PRO A 140 19.20 -7.62 -16.83
C PRO A 140 18.57 -6.38 -16.21
N GLY A 141 19.08 -5.20 -16.56
CA GLY A 141 18.51 -3.92 -16.12
C GLY A 141 17.09 -3.72 -16.60
N LEU A 142 16.78 -4.10 -17.84
CA LEU A 142 15.44 -3.99 -18.42
C LEU A 142 14.45 -4.90 -17.68
N ILE A 143 14.82 -6.16 -17.43
CA ILE A 143 14.02 -7.12 -16.68
C ILE A 143 13.78 -6.61 -15.26
N THR A 144 14.83 -6.12 -14.58
CA THR A 144 14.72 -5.60 -13.21
C THR A 144 13.83 -4.35 -13.17
N LEU A 145 14.13 -3.30 -13.93
CA LEU A 145 13.33 -2.07 -13.90
C LEU A 145 11.89 -2.32 -14.35
N GLY A 146 11.68 -3.13 -15.40
CA GLY A 146 10.33 -3.47 -15.86
C GLY A 146 9.51 -4.20 -14.81
N SER A 147 10.13 -5.14 -14.09
CA SER A 147 9.47 -5.92 -13.04
C SER A 147 9.24 -5.14 -11.75
N PHE A 148 10.07 -4.14 -11.45
CA PHE A 148 9.94 -3.31 -10.24
C PHE A 148 9.13 -2.03 -10.45
N MET A 149 8.99 -1.52 -11.67
CA MET A 149 8.40 -0.20 -11.96
C MET A 149 7.03 0.02 -11.33
N VAL A 150 6.05 -0.82 -11.65
CA VAL A 150 4.70 -0.68 -11.09
C VAL A 150 4.64 -1.16 -9.64
N PRO A 151 5.25 -2.29 -9.25
CA PRO A 151 5.26 -2.70 -7.84
C PRO A 151 5.83 -1.65 -6.88
N LEU A 152 6.97 -1.05 -7.22
CA LEU A 152 7.58 0.01 -6.42
C LEU A 152 6.68 1.25 -6.36
N THR A 153 6.05 1.61 -7.47
CA THR A 153 5.08 2.73 -7.51
C THR A 153 3.95 2.51 -6.51
N ILE A 154 3.35 1.32 -6.49
CA ILE A 154 2.27 1.00 -5.56
C ILE A 154 2.78 0.96 -4.11
N LEU A 155 4.00 0.48 -3.86
CA LEU A 155 4.59 0.55 -2.53
C LEU A 155 4.76 1.98 -2.02
N ILE A 156 5.28 2.89 -2.85
CA ILE A 156 5.41 4.30 -2.50
C ILE A 156 4.05 4.91 -2.19
N PHE A 157 3.00 4.53 -2.93
CA PHE A 157 1.63 4.93 -2.60
C PHE A 157 1.24 4.45 -1.19
N PHE A 158 1.39 3.16 -0.85
CA PHE A 158 1.10 2.67 0.51
C PHE A 158 1.94 3.35 1.59
N TRP A 159 3.18 3.73 1.27
CA TRP A 159 4.07 4.44 2.18
C TRP A 159 3.59 5.88 2.44
N GLU A 160 3.21 6.63 1.40
CA GLU A 160 2.61 7.96 1.53
C GLU A 160 1.27 7.91 2.28
N MET A 161 0.52 6.80 2.15
CA MET A 161 -0.74 6.58 2.86
C MET A 161 -0.57 6.14 4.33
N ASN A 162 0.65 5.82 4.77
CA ASN A 162 0.94 5.50 6.17
C ASN A 162 0.96 6.78 7.02
N ALA A 163 -0.23 7.29 7.36
CA ALA A 163 -0.41 8.51 8.15
C ALA A 163 0.41 8.57 9.46
N PRO A 164 0.64 7.46 10.21
CA PRO A 164 1.50 7.49 11.40
C PRO A 164 2.96 7.87 11.12
N GLN A 165 3.44 7.74 9.88
CA GLN A 165 4.80 8.11 9.46
C GLN A 165 5.90 7.54 10.39
N ASN A 166 5.70 6.34 10.91
CA ASN A 166 6.56 5.67 11.91
C ASN A 166 7.39 4.51 11.33
N ILE A 167 7.44 4.37 10.00
CA ILE A 167 8.23 3.36 9.29
C ILE A 167 9.13 4.10 8.31
N SER A 168 10.45 4.06 8.55
CA SER A 168 11.41 4.71 7.66
C SER A 168 11.55 4.01 6.33
N MET A 169 11.96 4.75 5.29
CA MET A 169 12.23 4.18 3.98
C MET A 169 13.26 3.03 4.04
N TYR A 170 14.26 3.13 4.93
CA TYR A 170 15.20 2.03 5.19
C TYR A 170 14.49 0.73 5.62
N GLN A 171 13.51 0.81 6.53
CA GLN A 171 12.74 -0.36 6.95
C GLN A 171 11.84 -0.87 5.83
N VAL A 172 11.21 0.02 5.06
CA VAL A 172 10.39 -0.35 3.88
C VAL A 172 11.24 -1.12 2.86
N MET A 173 12.43 -0.63 2.53
CA MET A 173 13.36 -1.30 1.61
C MET A 173 13.85 -2.64 2.16
N LYS A 174 14.14 -2.72 3.46
CA LYS A 174 14.50 -3.99 4.12
C LYS A 174 13.36 -5.01 4.02
N MET A 175 12.11 -4.60 4.27
CA MET A 175 10.93 -5.47 4.18
C MET A 175 10.66 -5.91 2.75
N LEU A 176 10.84 -5.01 1.76
CA LEU A 176 10.75 -5.35 0.34
C LEU A 176 11.79 -6.41 -0.05
N LEU A 177 13.08 -6.16 0.24
CA LEU A 177 14.15 -7.05 -0.22
C LEU A 177 14.16 -8.37 0.56
N VAL A 178 14.29 -8.28 1.89
CA VAL A 178 14.41 -9.47 2.75
C VAL A 178 13.07 -10.20 2.84
N GLY A 179 11.98 -9.46 3.04
CA GLY A 179 10.66 -10.06 3.15
C GLY A 179 10.18 -10.66 1.83
N GLY A 180 10.42 -9.99 0.70
CA GLY A 180 10.11 -10.53 -0.63
C GLY A 180 10.84 -11.84 -0.92
N VAL A 181 12.15 -11.89 -0.70
CA VAL A 181 12.95 -13.10 -0.92
C VAL A 181 12.56 -14.22 0.05
N LEU A 182 12.43 -13.93 1.35
CA LEU A 182 12.05 -14.94 2.33
C LEU A 182 10.67 -15.53 2.08
N SER A 183 9.70 -14.71 1.65
CA SER A 183 8.34 -15.20 1.38
C SER A 183 8.28 -16.06 0.13
N MET A 184 9.09 -15.75 -0.89
CA MET A 184 9.27 -16.60 -2.07
C MET A 184 9.86 -17.97 -1.70
N ILE A 185 10.96 -17.98 -0.94
CA ILE A 185 11.61 -19.22 -0.49
C ILE A 185 10.66 -20.05 0.39
N ALA A 186 9.94 -19.39 1.30
CA ALA A 186 8.96 -20.07 2.14
C ALA A 186 7.82 -20.68 1.32
N ALA A 187 7.33 -19.99 0.29
CA ALA A 187 6.29 -20.52 -0.60
C ALA A 187 6.77 -21.77 -1.34
N ILE A 188 7.98 -21.74 -1.93
CA ILE A 188 8.58 -22.90 -2.61
C ILE A 188 8.72 -24.08 -1.65
N PHE A 189 9.28 -23.86 -0.46
CA PHE A 189 9.48 -24.92 0.53
C PHE A 189 8.16 -25.57 0.99
N ILE A 190 7.13 -24.75 1.24
CA ILE A 190 5.80 -25.24 1.62
C ILE A 190 5.17 -26.02 0.46
N PHE A 191 5.28 -25.51 -0.77
CA PHE A 191 4.72 -26.14 -1.96
C PHE A 191 5.34 -27.52 -2.22
N GLU A 192 6.67 -27.63 -2.20
CA GLU A 192 7.40 -28.90 -2.36
C GLU A 192 7.03 -29.93 -1.28
N SER A 193 6.66 -29.48 -0.08
CA SER A 193 6.25 -30.34 1.03
C SER A 193 4.84 -30.93 0.89
N LEU A 194 3.99 -30.40 -0.02
CA LEU A 194 2.56 -30.75 -0.13
C LEU A 194 2.24 -31.80 -1.20
N ALA A 195 3.25 -32.52 -1.73
CA ALA A 195 3.10 -33.68 -2.61
C ALA A 195 2.11 -33.49 -3.79
N ASP A 196 2.34 -32.44 -4.59
CA ASP A 196 1.80 -32.21 -5.93
C ASP A 196 0.27 -32.08 -6.04
N SER A 197 -0.30 -31.17 -5.25
CA SER A 197 -1.70 -30.76 -5.34
C SER A 197 -1.83 -29.41 -6.04
N GLY A 198 -1.51 -29.36 -7.34
CA GLY A 198 -1.45 -28.15 -8.19
C GLY A 198 -2.78 -27.45 -8.49
N SER A 199 -3.74 -27.44 -7.57
CA SER A 199 -4.96 -26.62 -7.72
C SER A 199 -4.65 -25.15 -7.41
N ALA A 200 -5.27 -24.22 -8.15
CA ALA A 200 -5.13 -22.77 -7.95
C ALA A 200 -5.41 -22.33 -6.50
N ILE A 201 -6.34 -23.01 -5.81
CA ILE A 201 -6.64 -22.73 -4.40
C ILE A 201 -5.47 -23.09 -3.50
N ILE A 202 -4.78 -24.20 -3.76
CA ILE A 202 -3.65 -24.64 -2.94
C ILE A 202 -2.45 -23.72 -3.15
N ILE A 203 -2.17 -23.32 -4.39
CA ILE A 203 -1.14 -22.31 -4.70
C ILE A 203 -1.44 -21.02 -3.92
N GLY A 204 -2.67 -20.50 -4.03
CA GLY A 204 -3.09 -19.31 -3.30
C GLY A 204 -2.97 -19.45 -1.78
N ILE A 205 -3.35 -20.59 -1.20
CA ILE A 205 -3.16 -20.85 0.25
C ILE A 205 -1.69 -20.82 0.62
N VAL A 206 -0.85 -21.56 -0.12
CA VAL A 206 0.58 -21.73 0.18
C VAL A 206 1.31 -20.41 0.11
N GLU A 207 1.12 -19.67 -0.97
CA GLU A 207 1.83 -18.40 -1.16
C GLU A 207 1.38 -17.33 -0.18
N GLU A 208 0.09 -17.22 0.11
CA GLU A 208 -0.41 -16.22 1.05
C GLU A 208 -0.05 -16.59 2.50
N ALA A 209 -0.03 -17.89 2.84
CA ALA A 209 0.48 -18.35 4.12
C ALA A 209 1.99 -18.05 4.29
N ALA A 210 2.80 -18.27 3.25
CA ALA A 210 4.21 -17.95 3.25
C ALA A 210 4.47 -16.45 3.52
N LYS A 211 3.69 -15.58 2.87
CA LYS A 211 3.75 -14.12 3.11
C LYS A 211 3.35 -13.80 4.56
N VAL A 212 2.27 -14.39 5.08
CA VAL A 212 1.87 -14.21 6.49
C VAL A 212 2.99 -14.61 7.45
N LEU A 213 3.62 -15.77 7.27
CA LEU A 213 4.74 -16.21 8.12
C LEU A 213 5.88 -15.19 8.16
N VAL A 214 6.22 -14.61 7.02
CA VAL A 214 7.24 -13.56 6.93
C VAL A 214 6.77 -12.25 7.56
N LEU A 215 5.50 -11.87 7.39
CA LEU A 215 4.94 -10.69 8.06
C LEU A 215 5.00 -10.80 9.58
N LEU A 216 4.83 -12.00 10.14
CA LEU A 216 4.99 -12.24 11.57
C LEU A 216 6.40 -11.90 12.07
N LEU A 217 7.44 -12.03 11.24
CA LEU A 217 8.81 -11.63 11.63
C LEU A 217 8.92 -10.12 11.87
N PHE A 218 8.17 -9.31 11.12
CA PHE A 218 8.20 -7.85 11.22
C PHE A 218 7.16 -7.29 12.21
N LEU A 219 6.05 -8.00 12.41
CA LEU A 219 4.92 -7.59 13.24
C LEU A 219 4.90 -8.25 14.63
N LYS A 220 5.87 -9.10 14.96
CA LYS A 220 5.93 -9.80 16.25
C LYS A 220 5.93 -8.84 17.44
N GLU A 221 6.66 -7.74 17.33
CA GLU A 221 6.88 -6.80 18.42
C GLU A 221 5.77 -5.73 18.52
N ARG A 222 5.78 -4.97 19.62
CA ARG A 222 4.81 -3.86 19.85
C ARG A 222 5.04 -2.64 18.97
N LYS A 223 6.18 -2.57 18.27
CA LYS A 223 6.65 -1.39 17.52
C LYS A 223 5.62 -0.78 16.55
N TYR A 224 4.79 -1.62 15.92
CA TYR A 224 3.85 -1.21 14.88
C TYR A 224 2.40 -1.53 15.27
N PRO A 225 1.70 -0.63 15.98
CA PRO A 225 0.36 -0.91 16.51
C PRO A 225 -0.79 -0.52 15.57
N TYR A 226 -0.50 0.21 14.49
CA TYR A 226 -1.53 0.76 13.59
C TYR A 226 -1.87 -0.20 12.44
N VAL A 227 -3.14 -0.25 12.05
CA VAL A 227 -3.60 -0.98 10.85
C VAL A 227 -2.88 -0.51 9.59
N LEU A 228 -2.62 0.81 9.48
CA LEU A 228 -1.84 1.39 8.37
C LEU A 228 -0.39 0.90 8.33
N ASN A 229 0.20 0.53 9.48
CA ASN A 229 1.52 -0.09 9.50
C ASN A 229 1.48 -1.49 8.91
N GLY A 230 0.47 -2.29 9.29
CA GLY A 230 0.24 -3.60 8.71
C GLY A 230 0.05 -3.55 7.19
N LEU A 231 -0.73 -2.58 6.70
CA LEU A 231 -0.89 -2.32 5.26
C LEU A 231 0.46 -2.06 4.57
N LEU A 232 1.27 -1.12 5.09
CA LEU A 232 2.56 -0.78 4.49
C LEU A 232 3.56 -1.94 4.53
N ILE A 233 3.69 -2.62 5.67
CA ILE A 233 4.60 -3.76 5.83
C ILE A 233 4.18 -4.90 4.90
N GLY A 234 2.88 -5.18 4.82
CA GLY A 234 2.29 -6.11 3.87
C GLY A 234 2.60 -5.76 2.42
N ALA A 235 2.34 -4.51 2.03
CA ALA A 235 2.63 -4.01 0.70
C ALA A 235 4.12 -4.12 0.35
N ALA A 236 5.03 -3.87 1.29
CA ALA A 236 6.47 -4.00 1.07
C ALA A 236 6.87 -5.45 0.75
N VAL A 237 6.43 -6.41 1.58
CA VAL A 237 6.69 -7.85 1.35
C VAL A 237 6.07 -8.30 0.02
N GLY A 238 4.81 -7.94 -0.24
CA GLY A 238 4.12 -8.29 -1.49
C GLY A 238 4.75 -7.65 -2.73
N THR A 239 5.32 -6.45 -2.60
CA THR A 239 6.08 -5.78 -3.68
C THR A 239 7.34 -6.55 -4.03
N GLY A 240 8.11 -6.96 -3.02
CA GLY A 240 9.28 -7.81 -3.23
C GLY A 240 8.90 -9.13 -3.90
N PHE A 241 7.89 -9.82 -3.36
CA PHE A 241 7.38 -11.07 -3.95
C PHE A 241 7.01 -10.89 -5.42
N ALA A 242 6.12 -9.94 -5.73
CA ALA A 242 5.63 -9.71 -7.09
C ALA A 242 6.74 -9.32 -8.07
N ALA A 243 7.67 -8.45 -7.65
CA ALA A 243 8.72 -7.95 -8.53
C ALA A 243 9.77 -9.02 -8.83
N PHE A 244 10.22 -9.79 -7.83
CA PHE A 244 11.17 -10.88 -8.04
C PHE A 244 10.55 -12.03 -8.85
N GLU A 245 9.30 -12.38 -8.58
CA GLU A 245 8.58 -13.37 -9.37
C GLU A 245 8.46 -12.94 -10.84
N SER A 246 8.09 -11.67 -11.08
CA SER A 246 7.97 -11.10 -12.43
C SER A 246 9.28 -11.11 -13.20
N ALA A 247 10.40 -10.81 -12.51
CA ALA A 247 11.72 -10.89 -13.10
C ALA A 247 12.07 -12.35 -13.50
N GLY A 248 11.71 -13.32 -12.65
CA GLY A 248 11.89 -14.75 -12.92
C GLY A 248 11.10 -15.21 -14.15
N TYR A 249 9.82 -14.84 -14.26
CA TYR A 249 9.01 -15.15 -15.44
C TYR A 249 9.55 -14.51 -16.72
N ALA A 250 9.94 -13.23 -16.66
CA ALA A 250 10.53 -12.56 -17.82
C ALA A 250 11.82 -13.26 -18.27
N PHE A 251 12.69 -13.61 -17.33
CA PHE A 251 13.93 -14.35 -17.62
C PHE A 251 13.67 -15.75 -18.19
N GLN A 252 12.72 -16.49 -17.61
CA GLN A 252 12.35 -17.82 -18.10
C GLN A 252 11.81 -17.75 -19.53
N VAL A 253 10.93 -16.80 -19.83
CA VAL A 253 10.37 -16.59 -21.17
C VAL A 253 11.44 -16.17 -22.17
N LEU A 254 12.39 -15.32 -21.76
CA LEU A 254 13.52 -14.94 -22.62
C LEU A 254 14.35 -16.16 -23.04
N ILE A 255 14.66 -17.07 -22.11
CA ILE A 255 15.50 -18.24 -22.37
C ILE A 255 14.77 -19.29 -23.22
N HIS A 256 13.49 -19.53 -22.95
CA HIS A 256 12.74 -20.63 -23.56
C HIS A 256 11.92 -20.22 -24.79
N ARG A 257 11.75 -18.91 -25.02
CA ARG A 257 10.98 -18.37 -26.13
C ARG A 257 11.81 -17.30 -26.86
N ASP A 258 11.43 -16.04 -26.74
CA ASP A 258 12.05 -14.95 -27.46
C ASP A 258 11.90 -13.62 -26.70
N LEU A 259 12.57 -12.59 -27.23
CA LEU A 259 12.59 -11.24 -26.66
C LEU A 259 11.20 -10.58 -26.66
N HIS A 260 10.36 -10.84 -27.67
CA HIS A 260 9.03 -10.27 -27.78
C HIS A 260 8.10 -10.82 -26.70
N ALA A 261 8.14 -12.13 -26.47
CA ALA A 261 7.41 -12.79 -25.41
C ALA A 261 7.85 -12.25 -24.03
N MET A 262 9.16 -12.03 -23.81
CA MET A 262 9.66 -11.41 -22.57
C MET A 262 9.07 -10.00 -22.37
N TYR A 263 9.07 -9.15 -23.41
CA TYR A 263 8.47 -7.81 -23.32
C TYR A 263 6.98 -7.87 -22.98
N SER A 264 6.24 -8.79 -23.62
CA SER A 264 4.83 -9.03 -23.33
C SER A 264 4.61 -9.44 -21.87
N THR A 265 5.45 -10.34 -21.34
CA THR A 265 5.42 -10.76 -19.94
C THR A 265 5.66 -9.58 -19.00
N ILE A 266 6.69 -8.77 -19.24
CA ILE A 266 6.99 -7.58 -18.41
C ILE A 266 5.80 -6.60 -18.44
N PHE A 267 5.25 -6.34 -19.62
CA PHE A 267 4.13 -5.41 -19.79
C PHE A 267 2.89 -5.86 -19.01
N TRP A 268 2.41 -7.09 -19.23
CA TRP A 268 1.19 -7.57 -18.60
C TRP A 268 1.35 -7.78 -17.10
N ARG A 269 2.50 -8.26 -16.63
CA ARG A 269 2.78 -8.37 -15.20
C ARG A 269 2.87 -6.99 -14.54
N GLY A 270 3.39 -5.99 -15.24
CA GLY A 270 3.38 -4.59 -14.78
C GLY A 270 1.96 -4.01 -14.70
N VAL A 271 1.16 -4.13 -15.77
CA VAL A 271 -0.22 -3.60 -15.83
C VAL A 271 -1.11 -4.21 -14.75
N LEU A 272 -0.93 -5.51 -14.47
CA LEU A 272 -1.76 -6.24 -13.51
C LEU A 272 -1.20 -6.25 -12.08
N ALA A 273 0.05 -5.82 -11.87
CA ALA A 273 0.68 -5.75 -10.54
C ALA A 273 -0.15 -5.05 -9.46
N PRO A 274 -0.91 -3.95 -9.74
CA PRO A 274 -1.73 -3.30 -8.72
C PRO A 274 -2.85 -4.21 -8.16
N GLY A 275 -3.25 -5.27 -8.86
CA GLY A 275 -4.34 -6.15 -8.45
C GLY A 275 -3.93 -7.44 -7.75
N GLY A 276 -2.62 -7.69 -7.63
CA GLY A 276 -2.07 -8.97 -7.16
C GLY A 276 -1.46 -8.92 -5.76
N HIS A 277 -0.35 -9.65 -5.59
CA HIS A 277 0.33 -9.90 -4.32
C HIS A 277 0.58 -8.68 -3.44
N ILE A 278 0.78 -7.49 -4.03
CA ILE A 278 1.05 -6.25 -3.27
C ILE A 278 -0.13 -5.92 -2.36
N VAL A 279 -1.33 -5.82 -2.93
CA VAL A 279 -2.54 -5.46 -2.19
C VAL A 279 -2.97 -6.61 -1.30
N TRP A 280 -2.85 -7.86 -1.75
CA TRP A 280 -3.19 -9.04 -0.95
C TRP A 280 -2.33 -9.16 0.31
N ALA A 281 -1.01 -8.99 0.18
CA ALA A 281 -0.12 -8.97 1.32
C ALA A 281 -0.37 -7.76 2.24
N ALA A 282 -0.69 -6.58 1.67
CA ALA A 282 -1.10 -5.41 2.43
C ALA A 282 -2.33 -5.72 3.31
N LEU A 283 -3.37 -6.32 2.73
CA LEU A 283 -4.58 -6.71 3.45
C LEU A 283 -4.29 -7.72 4.57
N SER A 284 -3.47 -8.74 4.31
CA SER A 284 -3.04 -9.70 5.32
C SER A 284 -2.26 -9.05 6.46
N GLY A 285 -1.32 -8.14 6.16
CA GLY A 285 -0.58 -7.37 7.16
C GLY A 285 -1.48 -6.46 7.99
N ALA A 286 -2.45 -5.80 7.35
CA ALA A 286 -3.44 -4.98 8.02
C ALA A 286 -4.29 -5.79 9.00
N ALA A 287 -4.74 -6.98 8.58
CA ALA A 287 -5.52 -7.89 9.39
C ALA A 287 -4.75 -8.36 10.64
N LEU A 288 -3.45 -8.65 10.50
CA LEU A 288 -2.58 -8.95 11.64
C LEU A 288 -2.53 -7.77 12.63
N CYS A 289 -2.36 -6.55 12.16
CA CYS A 289 -2.37 -5.35 13.02
C CYS A 289 -3.75 -5.07 13.65
N MET A 290 -4.87 -5.39 12.98
CA MET A 290 -6.22 -5.26 13.55
C MET A 290 -6.42 -6.16 14.77
N VAL A 291 -5.84 -7.37 14.74
CA VAL A 291 -5.93 -8.33 15.84
C VAL A 291 -4.90 -8.01 16.93
N LYS A 292 -3.67 -7.71 16.53
CA LYS A 292 -2.55 -7.44 17.43
C LYS A 292 -2.73 -6.16 18.24
N GLY A 293 -3.20 -5.07 17.60
CA GLY A 293 -3.22 -3.74 18.20
C GLY A 293 -1.86 -3.36 18.80
N ASP A 294 -1.88 -2.83 20.03
CA ASP A 294 -0.68 -2.41 20.77
C ASP A 294 0.02 -3.55 21.55
N GLN A 295 -0.42 -4.79 21.36
CA GLN A 295 0.17 -5.95 22.02
C GLN A 295 1.31 -6.57 21.20
N ALA A 296 2.08 -7.45 21.84
CA ALA A 296 3.00 -8.31 21.10
C ALA A 296 2.17 -9.40 20.42
N PHE A 297 2.63 -9.90 19.27
CA PHE A 297 1.88 -10.91 18.55
C PHE A 297 1.93 -12.26 19.27
N GLU A 298 0.77 -12.89 19.41
CA GLU A 298 0.63 -14.26 19.93
C GLU A 298 0.03 -15.17 18.87
N TRP A 299 0.52 -16.41 18.74
CA TRP A 299 0.02 -17.36 17.73
C TRP A 299 -1.48 -17.64 17.80
N ALA A 300 -2.10 -17.50 18.97
CA ALA A 300 -3.55 -17.61 19.14
C ALA A 300 -4.32 -16.54 18.34
N MET A 301 -3.71 -15.38 18.08
CA MET A 301 -4.30 -14.29 17.29
C MET A 301 -4.59 -14.69 15.84
N LEU A 302 -3.88 -15.69 15.28
CA LEU A 302 -4.20 -16.23 13.94
C LEU A 302 -5.56 -16.93 13.88
N LYS A 303 -6.13 -17.30 15.03
CA LYS A 303 -7.48 -17.90 15.11
C LYS A 303 -8.58 -16.85 15.22
N ASP A 304 -8.24 -15.57 15.33
CA ASP A 304 -9.22 -14.49 15.40
C ASP A 304 -10.01 -14.40 14.08
N SER A 305 -11.33 -14.36 14.20
CA SER A 305 -12.25 -14.32 13.06
C SER A 305 -12.03 -13.14 12.11
N ARG A 306 -11.51 -12.01 12.60
CA ARG A 306 -11.19 -10.82 11.80
C ARG A 306 -10.01 -11.10 10.86
N PHE A 307 -8.96 -11.73 11.37
CA PHE A 307 -7.83 -12.15 10.56
C PHE A 307 -8.23 -13.23 9.55
N LEU A 308 -8.89 -14.30 10.02
CA LEU A 308 -9.28 -15.42 9.16
C LEU A 308 -10.18 -15.00 8.00
N ARG A 309 -11.06 -14.01 8.21
CA ARG A 309 -11.95 -13.49 7.17
C ARG A 309 -11.19 -12.74 6.07
N ILE A 310 -10.28 -11.84 6.43
CA ILE A 310 -9.47 -11.11 5.45
C ILE A 310 -8.52 -12.07 4.74
N PHE A 311 -7.90 -12.98 5.48
CA PHE A 311 -7.01 -14.00 4.90
C PHE A 311 -7.74 -14.90 3.91
N ALA A 312 -8.95 -15.37 4.25
CA ALA A 312 -9.77 -16.17 3.33
C ALA A 312 -10.14 -15.39 2.06
N ILE A 313 -10.48 -14.10 2.18
CA ILE A 313 -10.75 -13.24 1.02
C ILE A 313 -9.52 -13.14 0.13
N VAL A 314 -8.34 -12.91 0.71
CA VAL A 314 -7.07 -12.84 -0.02
C VAL A 314 -6.77 -14.16 -0.76
N VAL A 315 -6.92 -15.30 -0.09
CA VAL A 315 -6.74 -16.63 -0.71
C VAL A 315 -7.72 -16.84 -1.87
N ILE A 316 -8.98 -16.46 -1.71
CA ILE A 316 -9.99 -16.57 -2.78
C ILE A 316 -9.64 -15.64 -3.94
N LEU A 317 -9.27 -14.39 -3.69
CA LEU A 317 -8.85 -13.45 -4.72
C LEU A 317 -7.68 -14.00 -5.54
N HIS A 318 -6.68 -14.58 -4.87
CA HIS A 318 -5.53 -15.22 -5.51
C HIS A 318 -5.95 -16.46 -6.31
N ALA A 319 -6.67 -17.40 -5.70
CA ALA A 319 -7.11 -18.61 -6.38
C ALA A 319 -7.95 -18.32 -7.61
N VAL A 320 -8.85 -17.32 -7.53
CA VAL A 320 -9.68 -16.86 -8.64
C VAL A 320 -8.83 -16.16 -9.69
N TRP A 321 -7.79 -15.41 -9.31
CA TRP A 321 -6.84 -14.78 -10.24
C TRP A 321 -6.12 -15.80 -11.13
N ASP A 322 -5.74 -16.94 -10.55
CA ASP A 322 -4.99 -18.01 -11.22
C ASP A 322 -5.84 -18.96 -12.08
N LEU A 323 -7.17 -18.81 -12.05
CA LEU A 323 -8.04 -19.58 -12.92
C LEU A 323 -7.79 -19.21 -14.41
N PRO A 324 -7.93 -20.18 -15.33
CA PRO A 324 -7.73 -19.95 -16.75
C PRO A 324 -8.92 -19.17 -17.35
N TRP A 325 -8.93 -17.86 -17.14
CA TRP A 325 -9.91 -16.97 -17.75
C TRP A 325 -9.65 -16.80 -19.24
N GLY A 326 -10.71 -16.79 -20.04
CA GLY A 326 -10.64 -16.26 -21.40
C GLY A 326 -10.41 -14.74 -21.38
N SER A 327 -9.76 -14.22 -22.41
CA SER A 327 -9.72 -12.77 -22.67
C SER A 327 -10.93 -12.35 -23.51
N PHE A 328 -11.41 -11.12 -23.32
CA PHE A 328 -12.37 -10.50 -24.22
C PHE A 328 -11.69 -9.31 -24.89
N ALA A 329 -11.61 -9.33 -26.23
CA ALA A 329 -10.85 -8.34 -27.00
C ALA A 329 -9.40 -8.15 -26.48
N ASP A 330 -8.72 -9.26 -26.18
CA ASP A 330 -7.37 -9.32 -25.60
C ASP A 330 -7.20 -8.66 -24.22
N LEU A 331 -8.31 -8.26 -23.57
CA LEU A 331 -8.29 -7.69 -22.23
C LEU A 331 -8.54 -8.76 -21.15
N PRO A 332 -7.72 -8.78 -20.09
CA PRO A 332 -7.89 -9.68 -18.94
C PRO A 332 -8.99 -9.15 -17.99
N LEU A 333 -10.26 -9.18 -18.43
CA LEU A 333 -11.38 -8.58 -17.70
C LEU A 333 -11.54 -9.12 -16.28
N ALA A 334 -11.33 -10.41 -16.05
CA ALA A 334 -11.42 -11.02 -14.73
C ALA A 334 -10.39 -10.39 -13.76
N GLN A 335 -9.13 -10.28 -14.18
CA GLN A 335 -8.06 -9.67 -13.40
C GLN A 335 -8.30 -8.18 -13.16
N ILE A 336 -8.85 -7.46 -14.15
CA ILE A 336 -9.25 -6.05 -13.97
C ILE A 336 -10.34 -5.91 -12.89
N VAL A 337 -11.37 -6.77 -12.91
CA VAL A 337 -12.43 -6.76 -11.89
C VAL A 337 -11.85 -7.12 -10.51
N LEU A 338 -11.01 -8.14 -10.41
CA LEU A 338 -10.33 -8.52 -9.17
C LEU A 338 -9.44 -7.40 -8.63
N THR A 339 -8.79 -6.65 -9.52
CA THR A 339 -8.01 -5.45 -9.16
C THR A 339 -8.90 -4.41 -8.50
N VAL A 340 -10.03 -4.07 -9.14
CA VAL A 340 -10.98 -3.09 -8.59
C VAL A 340 -11.52 -3.53 -7.23
N VAL A 341 -11.91 -4.81 -7.09
CA VAL A 341 -12.39 -5.38 -5.81
C VAL A 341 -11.31 -5.28 -4.74
N SER A 342 -10.08 -5.67 -5.07
CA SER A 342 -8.94 -5.63 -4.14
C SER A 342 -8.67 -4.22 -3.62
N TRP A 343 -8.73 -3.20 -4.50
CA TRP A 343 -8.54 -1.80 -4.14
C TRP A 343 -9.70 -1.22 -3.33
N ILE A 344 -10.94 -1.60 -3.62
CA ILE A 344 -12.09 -1.20 -2.78
C ILE A 344 -11.89 -1.67 -1.34
N ILE A 345 -11.47 -2.92 -1.15
CA ILE A 345 -11.16 -3.47 0.18
C ILE A 345 -9.98 -2.73 0.81
N ALA A 346 -8.90 -2.48 0.04
CA ALA A 346 -7.72 -1.76 0.53
C ALA A 346 -8.07 -0.36 1.05
N PHE A 347 -8.85 0.43 0.29
CA PHE A 347 -9.29 1.75 0.75
C PHE A 347 -10.22 1.67 1.97
N ALA A 348 -11.07 0.64 2.06
CA ALA A 348 -11.88 0.44 3.26
C ALA A 348 -11.01 0.15 4.50
N VAL A 349 -9.98 -0.68 4.35
CA VAL A 349 -9.02 -0.96 5.42
C VAL A 349 -8.18 0.27 5.78
N MET A 350 -7.80 1.10 4.80
CA MET A 350 -7.15 2.40 5.07
C MET A 350 -8.06 3.31 5.91
N ASN A 351 -9.35 3.39 5.59
CA ASN A 351 -10.33 4.15 6.37
C ASN A 351 -10.47 3.61 7.80
N VAL A 352 -10.43 2.29 8.00
CA VAL A 352 -10.37 1.68 9.35
C VAL A 352 -9.13 2.16 10.10
N GLY A 353 -7.96 2.20 9.43
CA GLY A 353 -6.72 2.70 10.01
C GLY A 353 -6.75 4.18 10.39
N LEU A 354 -7.32 5.04 9.55
CA LEU A 354 -7.50 6.48 9.86
C LEU A 354 -8.46 6.68 11.05
N LYS A 355 -9.58 5.93 11.08
CA LYS A 355 -10.51 5.95 12.22
C LYS A 355 -9.87 5.41 13.50
N GLN A 356 -8.98 4.42 13.41
CA GLN A 356 -8.20 3.93 14.55
C GLN A 356 -7.36 5.07 15.15
N ILE A 357 -6.67 5.85 14.33
CA ILE A 357 -5.87 7.01 14.77
C ILE A 357 -6.77 8.04 15.46
N SER A 358 -7.90 8.40 14.83
CA SER A 358 -8.83 9.39 15.39
C SER A 358 -9.36 8.97 16.78
N ARG A 359 -9.70 7.68 16.96
CA ARG A 359 -10.11 7.13 18.27
C ARG A 359 -8.97 7.18 19.29
N ASN A 360 -7.76 6.81 18.90
CA ASN A 360 -6.60 6.83 19.79
C ASN A 360 -6.23 8.25 20.23
N LYS A 361 -6.52 9.29 19.43
CA LYS A 361 -6.35 10.69 19.82
C LYS A 361 -7.37 11.16 20.88
N GLN A 362 -8.57 10.61 20.86
CA GLN A 362 -9.65 11.01 21.78
C GLN A 362 -9.53 10.35 23.16
N GLN A 363 -8.95 9.14 23.23
CA GLN A 363 -8.74 8.41 24.49
C GLN A 363 -7.85 9.12 25.53
N PRO A 364 -6.73 9.78 25.19
CA PRO A 364 -5.94 10.53 26.18
C PRO A 364 -6.68 11.75 26.77
N ALA A 365 -7.72 12.27 26.11
CA ALA A 365 -8.49 13.42 26.62
C ALA A 365 -9.52 13.06 27.70
N GLN A 366 -9.90 11.78 27.84
CA GLN A 366 -10.88 11.34 28.84
C GLN A 366 -10.24 10.85 30.15
N ALA A 367 -8.92 10.67 30.20
CA ALA A 367 -8.20 10.26 31.40
C ALA A 367 -7.84 11.42 32.36
N ILE A 368 -8.12 12.67 31.96
CA ILE A 368 -7.86 13.87 32.76
C ILE A 368 -9.14 14.72 32.81
N SER A 369 -10.22 14.15 33.36
CA SER A 369 -11.18 14.97 34.11
C SER A 369 -10.66 14.98 35.55
N PRO A 370 -10.17 16.12 36.08
CA PRO A 370 -10.10 16.23 37.53
C PRO A 370 -11.53 16.06 38.02
N SER A 371 -11.78 15.05 38.85
CA SER A 371 -12.95 15.08 39.71
C SER A 371 -12.83 16.34 40.55
N ASP A 372 -13.62 17.36 40.21
CA ASP A 372 -13.75 18.59 40.98
C ASP A 372 -13.91 18.25 42.46
N GLY A 373 -12.96 18.71 43.25
CA GLY A 373 -13.07 18.70 44.69
C GLY A 373 -14.04 19.79 45.14
N VAL A 374 -15.05 19.40 45.91
CA VAL A 374 -15.90 20.23 46.78
C VAL A 374 -16.52 19.25 47.78
N THR A 375 -16.48 19.32 49.12
CA THR A 375 -15.84 20.14 50.16
C THR A 375 -16.34 19.54 51.49
N MET A 376 -15.52 19.64 52.54
CA MET A 376 -15.81 19.52 53.98
C MET A 376 -16.20 18.16 54.56
#